data_AF-C0PPC1-F1
#
_entry.id   AF-C0PPC1-F1
#
_cell.length_a   1.000
_cell.length_b   1.000
_cell.length_c   1.000
_cell.angle_alpha   90.00
_cell.angle_beta   90.00
_cell.angle_gamma   90.00
#
_symmetry.space_group_name_H-M   'P 1'
#
loop_
_entity.id
_entity.type
_entity.pdbx_description
1 polymer ?
#
loop_
_entity_poly.entity_id
_entity_poly.type
_entity_poly.pdbx_seq_one_letter_code
_entity_poly.pdbx_strand_id
1 'polypeptide(L)'
;MVISSPPKAGPRFEFLVKSVPGATAGRLCALRDGDVVELGAVTGKGFPLDRINPPDVAQTVLIFAAGTGISAIRSLIEFGFAAKERADVRLYYGDTSLKSMSYQERLSNWESTGIKIIPVLSQPDDSWKGERGYVQDAFFRNKNIVNPSSTGAILCGPNEMQEELTLSLVADGVSRDKILTNY
;
A
#
# COMPACT_ATOMS: atom_id res chain seq x y z
N MET A 1 4.39 0.54 13.40
CA MET A 1 4.71 -0.77 12.79
C MET A 1 3.39 -1.49 12.52
N VAL A 2 3.28 -2.27 11.44
CA VAL A 2 2.03 -2.92 11.03
C VAL A 2 2.31 -4.40 10.78
N ILE A 3 1.36 -5.26 11.16
CA ILE A 3 1.40 -6.70 10.86
C ILE A 3 1.23 -6.87 9.34
N SER A 4 2.23 -7.42 8.67
CA SER A 4 2.24 -7.58 7.20
C SER A 4 1.70 -8.93 6.73
N SER A 5 1.70 -9.94 7.61
CA SER A 5 1.03 -11.21 7.36
C SER A 5 -0.49 -10.99 7.26
N PRO A 6 -1.20 -11.64 6.31
CA PRO A 6 -2.65 -11.57 6.26
C PRO A 6 -3.27 -12.28 7.48
N PRO A 7 -4.50 -11.91 7.88
CA PRO A 7 -5.27 -12.70 8.84
C PRO A 7 -5.32 -14.17 8.42
N LYS A 8 -5.20 -15.09 9.39
CA LYS A 8 -5.23 -16.55 9.18
C LYS A 8 -4.02 -17.14 8.42
N ALA A 9 -2.92 -16.40 8.26
CA ALA A 9 -1.65 -16.92 7.69
C ALA A 9 -0.94 -17.98 8.57
N GLY A 10 -1.48 -18.29 9.75
CA GLY A 10 -0.92 -19.23 10.71
C GLY A 10 -0.56 -18.57 12.05
N PRO A 11 0.27 -19.22 12.88
CA PRO A 11 0.59 -18.75 14.23
C PRO A 11 1.70 -17.68 14.26
N ARG A 12 2.15 -17.17 13.11
CA ARG A 12 3.28 -16.24 13.00
C ARG A 12 2.80 -14.87 12.57
N PHE A 13 3.38 -13.84 13.19
CA PHE A 13 3.27 -12.47 12.71
C PHE A 13 4.50 -12.12 11.89
N GLU A 14 4.27 -11.44 10.77
CA GLU A 14 5.34 -10.87 9.96
C GLU A 14 5.28 -9.34 10.02
N PHE A 15 6.45 -8.71 9.96
CA PHE A 15 6.59 -7.26 10.00
C PHE A 15 7.60 -6.82 8.94
N LEU A 16 7.36 -5.68 8.31
CA LEU A 16 8.38 -4.98 7.53
C LEU A 16 8.94 -3.85 8.36
N VAL A 17 10.24 -3.90 8.64
CA VAL A 17 10.91 -2.90 9.49
C VAL A 17 12.06 -2.29 8.71
N LYS A 18 12.00 -0.98 8.48
CA LYS A 18 13.12 -0.21 7.96
C LYS A 18 14.01 0.19 9.13
N SER A 19 15.28 -0.24 9.10
CA SER A 19 16.24 0.10 10.16
C SER A 19 16.44 1.62 10.22
N VAL A 20 16.36 2.15 11.44
CA VAL A 20 16.68 3.54 11.76
C VAL A 20 17.67 3.51 12.92
N PRO A 21 18.92 3.97 12.74
CA PRO A 21 19.93 3.98 13.80
C PRO A 21 19.44 4.72 15.05
N GLY A 22 19.68 4.15 16.22
CA GLY A 22 19.28 4.73 17.51
C GLY A 22 17.81 4.56 17.88
N ALA A 23 16.95 4.15 16.95
CA ALA A 23 15.52 3.92 17.22
C ALA A 23 15.20 2.45 17.50
N THR A 24 14.00 2.19 18.03
CA THR A 24 13.49 0.82 18.26
C THR A 24 13.53 -0.03 16.99
N ALA A 25 13.26 0.56 15.82
CA ALA A 25 13.34 -0.15 14.54
C ALA A 25 14.74 -0.71 14.26
N GLY A 26 15.80 0.03 14.58
CA GLY A 26 17.17 -0.47 14.46
C GLY A 26 17.46 -1.64 15.40
N ARG A 27 16.94 -1.60 16.63
CA ARG A 27 17.06 -2.72 17.59
C ARG A 27 16.33 -3.96 17.11
N LEU A 28 15.12 -3.80 16.56
CA LEU A 28 14.35 -4.90 15.99
C LEU A 28 15.06 -5.54 14.79
N CYS A 29 15.70 -4.73 13.94
CA CYS A 29 16.52 -5.25 12.83
C CYS A 29 17.81 -5.95 13.27
N ALA A 30 18.24 -5.79 14.53
CA ALA A 30 19.44 -6.42 15.07
C ALA A 30 19.15 -7.72 15.85
N LEU A 31 17.87 -8.09 16.00
CA LEU A 31 17.45 -9.32 16.66
C LEU A 31 17.94 -10.55 15.90
N ARG A 32 18.12 -11.64 16.64
CA ARG A 32 18.51 -12.96 16.15
C ARG A 32 17.48 -14.01 16.54
N ASP A 33 17.56 -15.16 15.88
CA ASP A 33 16.73 -16.31 16.22
C ASP A 33 16.89 -16.67 17.70
N GLY A 34 15.76 -16.76 18.41
CA GLY A 34 15.71 -17.03 19.85
C GLY A 34 15.58 -15.77 20.72
N ASP A 35 15.79 -14.58 20.18
CA ASP A 35 15.52 -13.34 20.92
C ASP A 35 14.01 -13.20 21.19
N VAL A 36 13.68 -12.68 22.37
CA VAL A 36 12.30 -12.50 22.82
C VAL A 36 11.88 -11.05 22.67
N VAL A 37 10.70 -10.85 22.09
CA VAL A 37 10.08 -9.52 21.94
C VAL A 37 8.71 -9.55 22.59
N GLU A 38 8.45 -8.60 23.48
CA GLU A 38 7.12 -8.38 24.02
C GLU A 38 6.30 -7.56 23.03
N LEU A 39 5.13 -8.09 22.65
CA LEU A 39 4.18 -7.40 21.79
C LEU A 39 3.09 -6.78 22.66
N GLY A 40 2.84 -5.49 22.44
CA GLY A 40 1.64 -4.84 22.96
C GLY A 40 0.37 -5.39 22.31
N ALA A 41 -0.79 -4.97 22.83
CA ALA A 41 -2.07 -5.29 22.21
C ALA A 41 -2.11 -4.80 20.76
N VAL A 42 -2.82 -5.54 19.90
CA VAL A 42 -3.09 -5.09 18.54
C VAL A 42 -3.98 -3.86 18.61
N THR A 43 -3.49 -2.75 18.08
CA THR A 43 -4.20 -1.47 18.01
C THR A 43 -4.50 -1.09 16.57
N GLY A 44 -5.58 -0.34 16.36
CA GLY A 44 -6.01 0.15 15.05
C GLY A 44 -7.18 -0.64 14.47
N LYS A 45 -7.92 0.00 13.55
CA LYS A 45 -9.11 -0.59 12.91
C LYS A 45 -8.81 -1.25 11.57
N GLY A 46 -7.59 -1.10 11.06
CA GLY A 46 -7.23 -1.46 9.69
C GLY A 46 -7.96 -0.59 8.67
N PHE A 47 -8.00 -1.03 7.42
CA PHE A 47 -8.75 -0.33 6.37
C PHE A 47 -10.25 -0.66 6.49
N PRO A 48 -11.16 0.33 6.49
CA PRO A 48 -12.60 0.11 6.49
C PRO A 48 -13.10 -0.32 5.10
N LEU A 49 -12.79 -1.57 4.73
CA LEU A 49 -13.05 -2.13 3.40
C LEU A 49 -14.54 -2.23 3.06
N ASP A 50 -15.42 -2.21 4.05
CA ASP A 50 -16.87 -2.14 3.89
C ASP A 50 -17.33 -0.92 3.09
N ARG A 51 -16.53 0.16 3.04
CA ARG A 51 -16.87 1.37 2.30
C ARG A 51 -16.62 1.28 0.80
N ILE A 52 -15.86 0.28 0.35
CA ILE A 52 -15.54 0.04 -1.06
C ILE A 52 -15.93 -1.37 -1.52
N ASN A 53 -16.49 -2.19 -0.62
CA ASN A 53 -17.05 -3.51 -0.89
C ASN A 53 -18.59 -3.45 -0.84
N PRO A 54 -19.30 -4.29 -1.61
CA PRO A 54 -18.79 -5.23 -2.60
C PRO A 54 -18.18 -4.53 -3.86
N PRO A 55 -17.63 -5.26 -4.83
CA PRO A 55 -17.02 -4.68 -6.03
C PRO A 55 -17.87 -3.65 -6.78
N ASP A 56 -19.20 -3.79 -6.76
CA ASP A 56 -20.17 -2.85 -7.34
C ASP A 56 -20.12 -1.44 -6.74
N VAL A 57 -19.78 -1.33 -5.45
CA VAL A 57 -19.63 -0.03 -4.76
C VAL A 57 -18.42 0.75 -5.29
N ALA A 58 -17.37 0.07 -5.73
CA ALA A 58 -16.16 0.70 -6.28
C ALA A 58 -15.51 -0.15 -7.37
N GLN A 59 -15.96 -0.01 -8.62
CA GLN A 59 -15.39 -0.75 -9.74
C GLN A 59 -13.93 -0.36 -10.03
N THR A 60 -13.51 0.84 -9.63
CA THR A 60 -12.11 1.27 -9.63
C THR A 60 -11.57 1.35 -8.20
N VAL A 61 -10.41 0.75 -7.93
CA VAL A 61 -9.69 0.91 -6.65
C VAL A 61 -8.25 1.37 -6.90
N LEU A 62 -7.89 2.54 -6.36
CA LEU A 62 -6.56 3.13 -6.42
C LEU A 62 -5.82 2.92 -5.10
N ILE A 63 -4.74 2.14 -5.13
CA ILE A 63 -3.94 1.84 -3.96
C ILE A 63 -2.62 2.61 -4.06
N PHE A 64 -2.24 3.29 -3.00
CA PHE A 64 -1.02 4.08 -2.91
C PHE A 64 -0.22 3.63 -1.71
N ALA A 65 0.96 3.07 -1.96
CA ALA A 65 1.90 2.62 -0.95
C ALA A 65 3.24 3.32 -1.13
N ALA A 66 3.81 3.86 -0.05
CA ALA A 66 5.17 4.39 -0.08
C ALA A 66 6.05 3.77 1.03
N GLY A 67 7.24 3.30 0.64
CA GLY A 67 8.21 2.67 1.55
C GLY A 67 7.58 1.54 2.36
N THR A 68 7.71 1.59 3.69
CA THR A 68 7.17 0.54 4.58
C THR A 68 5.64 0.45 4.59
N GLY A 69 4.92 1.41 4.01
CA GLY A 69 3.46 1.34 3.84
C GLY A 69 3.00 0.12 3.02
N ILE A 70 3.88 -0.41 2.16
CA ILE A 70 3.62 -1.65 1.41
C ILE A 70 3.31 -2.85 2.32
N SER A 71 3.75 -2.84 3.57
CA SER A 71 3.47 -3.91 4.53
C SER A 71 1.98 -4.08 4.83
N ALA A 72 1.25 -2.98 4.99
CA ALA A 72 -0.19 -3.00 5.20
C ALA A 72 -0.91 -3.44 3.91
N ILE A 73 -0.43 -2.97 2.76
CA ILE A 73 -0.97 -3.33 1.45
C ILE A 73 -0.74 -4.80 1.12
N ARG A 74 0.41 -5.38 1.49
CA ARG A 74 0.65 -6.82 1.39
C ARG A 74 -0.44 -7.60 2.14
N SER A 75 -0.68 -7.25 3.41
CA SER A 75 -1.69 -7.92 4.23
C SER A 75 -3.07 -7.83 3.57
N LEU A 76 -3.43 -6.65 3.05
CA LEU A 76 -4.68 -6.42 2.32
C LEU A 76 -4.80 -7.29 1.05
N ILE A 77 -3.77 -7.31 0.21
CA ILE A 77 -3.79 -8.04 -1.07
C ILE A 77 -3.86 -9.55 -0.80
N GLU A 78 -3.05 -10.06 0.13
CA GLU A 78 -2.99 -11.48 0.46
C GLU A 78 -4.21 -11.96 1.25
N PHE A 79 -4.89 -11.07 2.00
CA PHE A 79 -6.21 -11.34 2.58
C PHE A 79 -7.30 -11.41 1.51
N GLY A 80 -7.20 -10.56 0.48
CA GLY A 80 -8.13 -10.49 -0.64
C GLY A 80 -9.27 -9.50 -0.41
N PHE A 81 -9.57 -8.70 -1.44
CA PHE A 81 -10.68 -7.74 -1.47
C PHE A 81 -11.46 -7.76 -2.81
N ALA A 82 -11.52 -8.95 -3.43
CA ALA A 82 -12.19 -9.20 -4.70
C ALA A 82 -11.65 -8.35 -5.87
N ALA A 83 -10.32 -8.18 -5.95
CA ALA A 83 -9.69 -7.36 -6.99
C ALA A 83 -10.02 -7.83 -8.43
N LYS A 84 -10.12 -9.15 -8.68
CA LYS A 84 -10.50 -9.70 -10.00
C LYS A 84 -11.93 -9.40 -10.43
N GLU A 85 -12.81 -9.06 -9.48
CA GLU A 85 -14.23 -8.78 -9.73
C GLU A 85 -14.47 -7.28 -9.99
N ARG A 86 -13.41 -6.48 -9.95
CA ARG A 86 -13.43 -5.03 -10.20
C ARG A 86 -12.93 -4.75 -11.61
N ALA A 87 -13.42 -3.66 -12.20
CA ALA A 87 -13.02 -3.25 -13.54
C ALA A 87 -11.55 -2.78 -13.62
N ASP A 88 -11.06 -2.11 -12.58
CA ASP A 88 -9.70 -1.54 -12.56
C ASP A 88 -9.15 -1.45 -11.13
N VAL A 89 -8.03 -2.12 -10.86
CA VAL A 89 -7.35 -2.05 -9.57
C VAL A 89 -5.89 -1.73 -9.82
N ARG A 90 -5.42 -0.60 -9.28
CA ARG A 90 -4.06 -0.09 -9.51
C ARG A 90 -3.33 0.11 -8.20
N LEU A 91 -2.11 -0.43 -8.10
CA LEU A 91 -1.20 -0.17 -7.00
C LEU A 91 -0.05 0.72 -7.48
N TYR A 92 -0.02 1.97 -7.03
CA TYR A 92 1.15 2.83 -7.13
C TYR A 92 2.08 2.53 -5.95
N TYR A 93 3.22 1.88 -6.24
CA TYR A 93 4.17 1.47 -5.21
C TYR A 93 5.45 2.32 -5.28
N GLY A 94 5.54 3.28 -4.37
CA GLY A 94 6.65 4.21 -4.23
C GLY A 94 7.77 3.69 -3.35
N ASP A 95 9.01 3.76 -3.82
CA ASP A 95 10.20 3.59 -3.00
C ASP A 95 11.34 4.52 -3.48
N THR A 96 12.43 4.59 -2.72
CA THR A 96 13.61 5.39 -3.12
C THR A 96 14.32 4.79 -4.32
N SER A 97 14.51 3.47 -4.34
CA SER A 97 15.24 2.76 -5.40
C SER A 97 14.70 1.34 -5.55
N LEU A 98 15.03 0.67 -6.66
CA LEU A 98 14.66 -0.74 -6.82
C LEU A 98 15.29 -1.60 -5.73
N LYS A 99 16.51 -1.29 -5.27
CA LYS A 99 17.18 -2.05 -4.20
C LYS A 99 16.46 -1.96 -2.84
N SER A 100 15.82 -0.83 -2.55
CA SER A 100 15.09 -0.64 -1.28
C SER A 100 13.64 -1.13 -1.34
N MET A 101 13.11 -1.36 -2.54
CA MET A 101 11.76 -1.84 -2.78
C MET A 101 11.58 -3.24 -2.19
N SER A 102 10.72 -3.34 -1.19
CA SER A 102 10.42 -4.60 -0.49
C SER A 102 9.39 -5.43 -1.27
N TYR A 103 9.40 -6.75 -1.08
CA TYR A 103 8.43 -7.67 -1.68
C TYR A 103 8.44 -7.72 -3.21
N GLN A 104 9.57 -7.41 -3.85
CA GLN A 104 9.73 -7.50 -5.31
C GLN A 104 9.38 -8.90 -5.85
N GLU A 105 9.73 -9.94 -5.10
CA GLU A 105 9.44 -11.33 -5.40
C GLU A 105 7.95 -11.69 -5.38
N ARG A 106 7.12 -10.82 -4.77
CA ARG A 106 5.66 -11.02 -4.66
C ARG A 106 4.86 -10.27 -5.69
N LEU A 107 5.45 -9.29 -6.39
CA LEU A 107 4.72 -8.40 -7.29
C LEU A 107 3.98 -9.19 -8.38
N SER A 108 4.63 -10.16 -9.02
CA SER A 108 3.98 -11.00 -10.04
C SER A 108 2.81 -11.83 -9.50
N ASN A 109 2.89 -12.28 -8.23
CA ASN A 109 1.78 -12.99 -7.60
C ASN A 109 0.61 -12.05 -7.33
N TRP A 110 0.88 -10.83 -6.87
CA TRP A 110 -0.16 -9.82 -6.67
C TRP A 110 -0.79 -9.39 -8.00
N GLU A 111 -0.02 -9.27 -9.08
CA GLU A 111 -0.56 -9.01 -10.43
C GLU A 111 -1.52 -10.12 -10.87
N SER A 112 -1.21 -11.38 -10.57
CA SER A 112 -2.09 -12.51 -10.85
C SER A 112 -3.43 -12.45 -10.12
N THR A 113 -3.57 -11.58 -9.11
CA THR A 113 -4.83 -11.30 -8.39
C THR A 113 -5.70 -10.23 -9.07
N GLY A 114 -5.30 -9.71 -10.23
CA GLY A 114 -6.03 -8.69 -10.97
C GLY A 114 -5.60 -7.25 -10.65
N ILE A 115 -4.49 -7.08 -9.93
CA ILE A 115 -3.95 -5.76 -9.57
C ILE A 115 -2.91 -5.34 -10.61
N LYS A 116 -3.07 -4.18 -11.21
CA LYS A 116 -2.02 -3.56 -12.02
C LYS A 116 -1.03 -2.85 -11.10
N ILE A 117 0.24 -3.24 -11.11
CA ILE A 117 1.26 -2.60 -10.28
C ILE A 117 2.03 -1.57 -11.08
N ILE A 118 2.18 -0.38 -10.52
CA ILE A 118 2.92 0.75 -11.07
C ILE A 118 4.01 1.10 -10.06
N PRO A 119 5.22 0.51 -10.18
CA PRO A 119 6.33 0.88 -9.33
C PRO A 119 6.80 2.31 -9.67
N VAL A 120 7.08 3.11 -8.65
CA VAL A 120 7.51 4.50 -8.77
C VAL A 120 8.76 4.70 -7.92
N LEU A 121 9.84 5.19 -8.54
CA LEU A 121 11.10 5.41 -7.84
C LEU A 121 11.43 6.90 -7.76
N SER A 122 11.74 7.40 -6.57
CA SER A 122 12.14 8.80 -6.38
C SER A 122 13.61 9.05 -6.69
N GLN A 123 14.47 8.05 -6.52
CA GLN A 123 15.91 8.07 -6.84
C GLN A 123 16.30 6.80 -7.62
N PRO A 124 15.72 6.58 -8.81
CA PRO A 124 16.07 5.45 -9.66
C PRO A 124 17.49 5.60 -10.22
N ASP A 125 18.10 4.46 -10.56
CA ASP A 125 19.26 4.45 -11.45
C ASP A 125 18.86 4.73 -12.92
N ASP A 126 19.87 4.87 -13.78
CA ASP A 126 19.68 5.16 -15.21
C ASP A 126 19.02 4.02 -15.98
N SER A 127 19.05 2.79 -15.45
CA SER A 127 18.43 1.63 -16.09
C SER A 127 16.91 1.58 -15.88
N TRP A 128 16.38 2.37 -14.93
CA TRP A 128 14.97 2.40 -14.63
C TRP A 128 14.12 3.00 -15.76
N LYS A 129 13.19 2.19 -16.27
CA LYS A 129 12.25 2.58 -17.34
C LYS A 129 10.83 2.86 -16.87
N GLY A 130 10.55 2.64 -15.58
CA GLY A 130 9.23 2.87 -14.99
C GLY A 130 9.02 4.32 -14.56
N GLU A 131 7.98 4.54 -13.75
CA GLU A 131 7.60 5.85 -13.26
C GLU A 131 8.67 6.43 -12.30
N ARG A 132 8.89 7.74 -12.41
CA ARG A 132 9.88 8.49 -11.60
C ARG A 132 9.20 9.51 -10.69
N GLY A 133 9.83 9.83 -9.56
CA GLY A 133 9.33 10.77 -8.57
C GLY A 133 8.54 10.08 -7.46
N TYR A 134 7.44 10.69 -7.03
CA TYR A 134 6.55 10.13 -6.00
C TYR A 134 5.27 9.54 -6.62
N VAL A 135 4.57 8.71 -5.85
CA VAL A 135 3.38 8.00 -6.34
C VAL A 135 2.27 8.93 -6.80
N GLN A 136 2.12 10.08 -6.14
CA GLN A 136 1.16 11.11 -6.55
C GLN A 136 1.55 11.74 -7.88
N ASP A 137 2.84 11.95 -8.16
CA ASP A 137 3.31 12.51 -9.43
C ASP A 137 2.98 11.56 -10.58
N ALA A 138 3.24 10.26 -10.38
CA ALA A 138 2.93 9.22 -11.34
C ALA A 138 1.42 9.12 -11.62
N PHE A 139 0.61 9.25 -10.57
CA PHE A 139 -0.84 9.28 -10.70
C PHE A 139 -1.33 10.55 -11.39
N PHE A 140 -0.80 11.73 -11.08
CA PHE A 140 -1.24 12.99 -11.69
C PHE A 140 -0.88 13.09 -13.17
N ARG A 141 0.27 12.56 -13.59
CA ARG A 141 0.66 12.50 -15.02
C ARG A 141 -0.29 11.63 -15.84
N ASN A 142 -0.70 10.49 -15.27
CA ASN A 142 -1.52 9.49 -15.95
C ASN A 142 -2.92 9.39 -15.33
N LYS A 143 -3.43 10.53 -14.88
CA LYS A 143 -4.66 10.60 -14.08
C LYS A 143 -5.83 10.11 -14.90
N ASN A 144 -6.43 9.02 -14.47
CA ASN A 144 -7.57 8.41 -15.15
C ASN A 144 -8.57 7.90 -14.12
N ILE A 145 -9.64 8.66 -13.92
CA ILE A 145 -10.80 8.28 -13.10
C ILE A 145 -12.02 8.42 -14.00
N VAL A 146 -12.49 7.29 -14.54
CA VAL A 146 -13.62 7.27 -15.48
C VAL A 146 -14.94 7.54 -14.76
N ASN A 147 -15.12 6.94 -13.57
CA ASN A 147 -16.31 7.13 -12.75
C ASN A 147 -15.94 7.39 -11.28
N PRO A 148 -15.82 8.66 -10.87
CA PRO A 148 -15.46 9.02 -9.49
C PRO A 148 -16.42 8.44 -8.44
N SER A 149 -17.71 8.33 -8.75
CA SER A 149 -18.72 7.77 -7.84
C SER A 149 -18.53 6.27 -7.57
N SER A 150 -17.94 5.53 -8.51
CA SER A 150 -17.57 4.12 -8.40
C SER A 150 -16.05 3.92 -8.25
N THR A 151 -15.37 4.91 -7.67
CA THR A 151 -13.94 4.85 -7.36
C THR A 151 -13.74 4.84 -5.84
N GLY A 152 -12.85 3.97 -5.37
CA GLY A 152 -12.30 4.00 -4.02
C GLY A 152 -10.79 4.15 -4.05
N ALA A 153 -10.21 4.58 -2.94
CA ALA A 153 -8.76 4.69 -2.78
C ALA A 153 -8.29 4.14 -1.43
N ILE A 154 -7.08 3.61 -1.39
CA ILE A 154 -6.45 3.07 -0.19
C ILE A 154 -5.06 3.67 -0.10
N LEU A 155 -4.77 4.42 0.97
CA LEU A 155 -3.54 5.17 1.13
C LEU A 155 -2.75 4.63 2.33
N CYS A 156 -1.46 4.35 2.13
CA CYS A 156 -0.55 3.96 3.21
C CYS A 156 0.87 4.48 2.95
N GLY A 157 1.31 5.47 3.73
CA GLY A 157 2.62 6.11 3.55
C GLY A 157 2.74 7.42 4.33
N PRO A 158 3.68 8.29 3.98
CA PRO A 158 3.84 9.62 4.58
C PRO A 158 2.54 10.43 4.55
N ASN A 159 2.29 11.26 5.58
CA ASN A 159 1.05 12.03 5.69
C ASN A 159 0.89 13.01 4.53
N GLU A 160 1.98 13.63 4.09
CA GLU A 160 1.97 14.59 2.99
C GLU A 160 1.44 13.95 1.69
N MET A 161 1.87 12.71 1.40
CA MET A 161 1.37 11.92 0.27
C MET A 161 -0.13 11.65 0.40
N GLN A 162 -0.60 11.29 1.60
CA GLN A 162 -2.01 10.96 1.82
C GLN A 162 -2.91 12.18 1.69
N GLU A 163 -2.48 13.32 2.23
CA GLU A 163 -3.22 14.59 2.14
C GLU A 163 -3.33 15.07 0.69
N GLU A 164 -2.22 15.07 -0.04
CA GLU A 164 -2.19 15.52 -1.43
C GLU A 164 -3.07 14.66 -2.35
N LEU A 165 -2.98 13.33 -2.22
CA LEU A 165 -3.84 12.41 -2.95
C LEU A 165 -5.31 12.56 -2.56
N THR A 166 -5.61 12.71 -1.26
CA THR A 166 -6.99 12.90 -0.79
C THR A 166 -7.60 14.16 -1.38
N LEU A 167 -6.88 15.29 -1.36
CA LEU A 167 -7.35 16.55 -1.93
C LEU A 167 -7.62 16.41 -3.44
N SER A 168 -6.70 15.79 -4.17
CA SER A 168 -6.85 15.58 -5.62
C SER A 168 -8.03 14.68 -5.97
N LEU A 169 -8.18 13.54 -5.27
CA LEU A 169 -9.28 12.60 -5.50
C LEU A 169 -10.65 13.20 -5.17
N VAL A 170 -10.75 13.95 -4.07
CA VAL A 170 -11.99 14.66 -3.71
C VAL A 170 -12.32 15.73 -4.74
N ALA A 171 -11.32 16.46 -5.25
CA ALA A 171 -11.51 17.44 -6.32
C ALA A 171 -12.03 16.80 -7.62
N ASP A 172 -11.74 15.53 -7.87
CA ASP A 172 -12.31 14.77 -8.99
C ASP A 172 -13.69 14.17 -8.72
N GLY A 173 -14.23 14.35 -7.51
CA GLY A 173 -15.54 13.83 -7.13
C GLY A 173 -15.52 12.42 -6.52
N VAL A 174 -14.36 11.89 -6.15
CA VAL A 174 -14.29 10.66 -5.33
C VAL A 174 -14.81 10.98 -3.93
N SER A 175 -15.77 10.19 -3.44
CA SER A 175 -16.31 10.38 -2.08
C SER A 175 -15.21 10.18 -1.05
N ARG A 176 -15.10 11.12 -0.09
CA ARG A 176 -14.13 11.04 0.99
C ARG A 176 -14.28 9.78 1.84
N ASP A 177 -15.50 9.26 1.97
CA ASP A 177 -15.75 8.01 2.70
C ASP A 177 -15.14 6.78 2.01
N LYS A 178 -14.89 6.85 0.69
CA LYS A 178 -14.24 5.79 -0.09
C LYS A 178 -12.72 5.95 -0.17
N ILE A 179 -12.14 6.93 0.52
CA ILE A 179 -10.69 7.12 0.65
C ILE A 179 -10.26 6.57 2.00
N LEU A 180 -9.64 5.40 1.97
CA LEU A 180 -9.36 4.57 3.14
C LEU A 180 -7.90 4.71 3.56
N THR A 181 -7.69 4.79 4.88
CA THR A 181 -6.39 4.75 5.53
C THR A 181 -6.45 3.72 6.67
N ASN A 182 -5.31 3.33 7.25
CA ASN A 182 -5.22 2.24 8.22
C ASN A 182 -5.00 2.67 9.69
N TYR A 183 -5.25 3.93 10.01
CA TYR A 183 -5.08 4.49 11.36
C TYR A 183 -6.41 4.66 12.11
#